data_AF-A0A535TKB2-F1
#
_entry.id   AF-A0A535TKB2-F1
#
_cell.length_a   1.000
_cell.length_b   1.000
_cell.length_c   1.000
_cell.angle_alpha   90.00
_cell.angle_beta   90.00
_cell.angle_gamma   90.00
#
_symmetry.space_group_name_H-M   'P 1'
#
loop_
_entity.id
_entity.type
_entity.pdbx_description
1 polymer ?
#
loop_
_entity_poly.entity_id
_entity_poly.type
_entity_poly.pdbx_seq_one_letter_code
_entity_poly.pdbx_strand_id
1 'polypeptide(L)' 'MVLILEDGFTVFGDRGGQASQATGEVVINTCMTGYQEVLSDPSYAGQMVVMTYPLIGNYGATPDFLESGRPW' A
#
# COMPACT_ATOMS: atom_id res chain seq x y z
N MET A 1 -1.74 11.14 9.57
CA MET A 1 -1.73 9.66 9.63
C MET A 1 -0.52 9.23 10.45
N VAL A 2 -0.62 8.12 11.16
CA VAL A 2 0.49 7.58 11.96
C VAL A 2 0.60 6.07 11.70
N LEU A 3 1.82 5.58 11.46
CA LEU A 3 2.16 4.16 11.42
C LEU A 3 2.95 3.85 12.69
N ILE A 4 2.50 2.84 13.44
CA ILE A 4 3.14 2.41 14.68
C ILE A 4 3.48 0.93 14.50
N LEU A 5 4.75 0.59 14.66
CA LEU A 5 5.24 -0.79 14.62
C LEU A 5 5.19 -1.42 16.02
N GLU A 6 5.29 -2.75 16.08
CA GLU A 6 5.20 -3.51 17.33
C GLU A 6 6.28 -3.14 18.36
N ASP A 7 7.44 -2.69 17.89
CA ASP A 7 8.58 -2.26 18.71
C ASP A 7 8.46 -0.81 19.22
N GLY A 8 7.36 -0.13 18.87
CA GLY A 8 7.10 1.27 19.22
C GLY A 8 7.68 2.27 18.21
N PHE A 9 8.37 1.83 17.16
CA PHE A 9 8.81 2.72 16.10
C PHE A 9 7.61 3.37 15.42
N THR A 10 7.64 4.70 15.33
CA THR A 10 6.49 5.50 14.89
C THR A 10 6.87 6.43 13.75
N VAL A 11 6.08 6.39 12.68
CA VAL A 11 6.22 7.27 11.52
C VAL A 11 4.98 8.16 11.39
N PHE A 12 5.22 9.47 11.27
CA PHE A 12 4.17 10.46 11.02
C PHE A 12 4.14 10.81 9.54
N GLY A 13 2.94 10.95 8.99
CA GLY A 13 2.76 11.36 7.60
C GLY A 13 1.38 11.94 7.33
N ASP A 14 1.18 12.42 6.12
CA ASP A 14 -0.12 12.94 5.68
C ASP A 14 -1.05 11.82 5.24
N ARG A 15 -2.36 12.10 5.26
CA ARG A 15 -3.36 11.14 4.81
C ARG A 15 -3.54 11.24 3.31
N GLY A 16 -3.35 10.13 2.60
CA GLY A 16 -3.82 9.95 1.23
C GLY A 16 -5.20 9.29 1.19
N GLY A 17 -6.10 9.81 0.35
CA GLY A 17 -7.41 9.19 0.07
C GLY A 17 -8.27 8.89 1.31
N GLN A 18 -9.10 7.85 1.21
CA GLN A 18 -9.98 7.37 2.29
C GLN A 18 -9.27 6.35 3.20
N ALA A 19 -8.11 6.70 3.76
CA ALA A 19 -7.45 5.83 4.74
C ALA A 19 -8.35 5.60 5.97
N SER A 20 -8.58 4.33 6.34
CA SER A 20 -9.19 3.92 7.61
C SER A 20 -8.11 3.36 8.54
N GLN A 21 -8.46 3.12 9.81
CA GLN A 21 -7.59 2.35 10.69
C GLN A 21 -7.41 0.93 10.13
N ALA A 22 -6.16 0.47 10.06
CA ALA A 22 -5.79 -0.86 9.59
C ALA A 22 -4.68 -1.43 10.48
N THR A 23 -4.60 -2.76 10.52
CA THR A 23 -3.57 -3.51 11.25
C THR A 23 -3.18 -4.70 10.38
N GLY A 24 -1.91 -5.07 10.38
CA GLY A 24 -1.38 -6.10 9.50
C GLY A 24 0.14 -6.18 9.57
N GLU A 25 0.69 -7.14 8.86
CA GLU A 25 2.14 -7.25 8.67
C GLU A 25 2.63 -6.13 7.75
N VAL A 26 3.65 -5.38 8.17
CA VAL A 26 4.27 -4.36 7.31
C VAL A 26 5.28 -5.02 6.41
N VAL A 27 5.08 -4.92 5.10
CA VAL A 27 5.96 -5.49 4.08
C VAL A 27 6.51 -4.39 3.18
N ILE A 28 7.73 -4.58 2.67
CA ILE A 28 8.38 -3.62 1.78
C ILE A 28 8.41 -4.18 0.37
N ASN A 29 7.94 -3.40 -0.60
CA ASN A 29 7.98 -3.74 -2.02
C ASN A 29 8.91 -2.77 -2.78
N THR A 30 9.84 -3.34 -3.55
CA THR A 30 10.87 -2.61 -4.30
C THR A 30 10.49 -2.24 -5.73
N CYS A 31 9.28 -2.57 -6.17
CA CYS A 31 8.76 -2.20 -7.48
C CYS A 31 8.68 -0.68 -7.63
N MET A 32 9.18 -0.17 -8.76
CA MET A 32 9.13 1.26 -9.09
C MET A 32 7.87 1.66 -9.86
N THR A 33 7.14 0.68 -10.38
CA THR A 33 5.88 0.79 -11.11
C THR A 33 4.97 -0.36 -10.69
N GLY A 34 3.71 -0.38 -11.15
CA GLY A 34 2.80 -1.49 -10.87
C GLY A 34 2.09 -1.39 -9.51
N TYR A 35 1.91 -0.17 -8.98
CA TYR A 35 1.32 -0.01 -7.65
C TYR A 35 -0.14 -0.46 -7.58
N GLN A 36 -0.86 -0.44 -8.70
CA GLN A 36 -2.26 -0.85 -8.72
C GLN A 36 -2.37 -2.37 -8.67
N GLU A 37 -1.53 -3.04 -9.46
CA GLU A 37 -1.37 -4.48 -9.51
C GLU A 37 -1.04 -5.01 -8.12
N VAL A 38 -0.03 -4.42 -7.46
CA VAL A 38 0.37 -4.73 -6.07
C VAL A 38 -0.80 -4.57 -5.09
N LEU A 39 -1.56 -3.47 -5.16
CA LEU A 39 -2.70 -3.26 -4.27
C LEU A 39 -3.84 -4.26 -4.49
N SER A 40 -3.97 -4.79 -5.71
CA SER A 40 -5.03 -5.74 -6.09
C SER A 40 -4.60 -7.20 -6.05
N ASP A 41 -3.34 -7.51 -5.73
CA ASP A 41 -2.84 -8.87 -5.62
C ASP A 41 -3.32 -9.52 -4.30
N PRO A 42 -4.06 -10.64 -4.34
CA PRO A 42 -4.51 -11.36 -3.14
C PRO A 42 -3.38 -11.81 -2.21
N SER A 43 -2.13 -11.88 -2.69
CA SER A 43 -0.96 -12.26 -1.88
C SER A 43 -0.68 -11.27 -0.73
N TYR A 44 -1.11 -10.01 -0.86
CA TYR A 44 -0.96 -8.97 0.16
C TYR A 44 -2.12 -8.89 1.16
N ALA A 45 -3.08 -9.83 1.13
CA ALA A 45 -4.24 -9.79 2.01
C ALA A 45 -3.86 -9.69 3.50
N GLY A 46 -4.32 -8.64 4.18
CA GLY A 46 -4.00 -8.39 5.59
C GLY A 46 -2.60 -7.83 5.84
N GLN A 47 -1.90 -7.38 4.80
CA GLN A 47 -0.61 -6.73 4.89
C GLN A 47 -0.72 -5.23 4.62
N MET A 48 0.23 -4.46 5.15
CA MET A 48 0.41 -3.04 4.87
C MET A 48 1.66 -2.88 4.00
N VAL A 49 1.48 -2.54 2.74
CA VAL A 49 2.58 -2.46 1.77
C VAL A 49 3.24 -1.08 1.80
N VAL A 50 4.56 -1.07 1.99
CA VAL A 50 5.42 0.11 1.89
C VAL A 50 6.20 0.05 0.59
N MET A 51 5.94 0.99 -0.31
CA MET A 51 6.67 1.11 -1.57
C MET A 51 7.99 1.85 -1.35
N THR A 52 9.09 1.34 -1.89
CA THR A 52 10.39 2.05 -1.82
C THR A 52 10.47 3.22 -2.80
N TYR A 53 9.71 3.17 -3.90
CA TYR A 53 9.69 4.25 -4.88
C TYR A 53 8.85 5.43 -4.37
N PRO A 54 9.40 6.66 -4.35
CA PRO A 54 8.79 7.78 -3.62
C PRO A 54 7.56 8.37 -4.30
N LEU A 55 7.41 8.19 -5.62
CA LEU A 55 6.34 8.79 -6.40
C LEU A 55 5.32 7.73 -6.81
N ILE A 56 4.31 7.53 -5.99
CA ILE A 56 3.21 6.57 -6.23
C ILE A 56 1.98 7.31 -6.74
N GLY A 57 1.31 6.75 -7.75
CA GLY A 57 0.14 7.37 -8.38
C GLY A 57 0.41 8.11 -9.70
N ASN A 58 1.62 8.04 -10.24
CA ASN A 58 2.06 8.84 -11.39
C ASN A 58 1.22 8.66 -12.65
N TYR A 59 0.55 7.51 -12.81
CA TYR A 59 -0.27 7.19 -13.98
C TYR A 59 -1.74 6.91 -13.64
N GLY A 60 -2.20 7.31 -12.45
CA GLY A 60 -3.60 7.12 -12.02
C GLY A 60 -3.98 5.66 -11.78
N ALA A 61 -5.25 5.31 -11.99
CA ALA A 61 -5.74 3.94 -11.86
C ALA A 61 -6.62 3.57 -13.05
N THR A 62 -6.49 2.34 -13.54
CA THR A 62 -7.29 1.79 -14.65
C THR A 62 -7.70 0.34 -14.36
N PRO A 63 -8.92 -0.11 -14.73
CA PRO A 63 -9.33 -1.49 -14.52
C PRO A 63 -8.40 -2.54 -15.15
N ASP A 64 -7.68 -2.17 -16.21
CA ASP A 64 -6.77 -3.07 -16.94
C ASP A 64 -5.55 -3.51 -16.13
N PHE A 65 -5.24 -2.82 -15.02
CA PHE A 65 -4.11 -3.13 -14.13
C PHE A 65 -4.57 -3.75 -12.80
N LEU A 66 -5.77 -4.32 -12.76
CA LEU A 66 -6.24 -5.08 -11.60
C LEU A 66 -5.88 -6.56 -11.76
N GLU A 67 -5.08 -7.08 -10.83
CA GLU A 67 -4.76 -8.51 -10.72
C GLU A 67 -5.92 -9.31 -10.10
N SER A 68 -6.85 -8.63 -9.42
CA SER A 68 -8.08 -9.24 -8.89
C SER A 68 -9.19 -8.21 -8.72
N GLY A 69 -10.41 -8.69 -8.40
CA GLY A 69 -11.63 -7.89 -8.39
C GLY A 69 -11.71 -6.79 -7.32
N ARG A 70 -10.70 -6.63 -6.46
CA ARG A 70 -10.62 -5.57 -5.44
C ARG A 70 -9.18 -5.44 -4.90
N PRO A 71 -8.87 -4.34 -4.21
CA PRO A 71 -7.74 -4.32 -3.28
C PRO A 71 -7.94 -5.32 -2.13
N TRP A 72 -6.86 -5.99 -1.72
CA TRP A 72 -6.86 -7.04 -0.68
C TRP A 72 -6.14 -6.59 0.59
#